data_AF-A0A7U5GYU7-F1
#
_entry.id   AF-A0A7U5GYU7-F1
#
_cell.length_a   1.000
_cell.length_b   1.000
_cell.length_c   1.000
_cell.angle_alpha   90.00
_cell.angle_beta   90.00
_cell.angle_gamma   90.00
#
_symmetry.space_group_name_H-M   'P 1'
#
loop_
_entity.id
_entity.type
_entity.pdbx_description
1 polymer ?
#
loop_
_entity_poly.entity_id
_entity_poly.type
_entity_poly.pdbx_seq_one_letter_code
_entity_poly.pdbx_strand_id
1 'polypeptide(L)' 'MSEPKNFAVDAQAFALAVVQSVDVNGDSPESIAEQKLELYLAAIAKVVEHNQPILDARKKASKEKNRNNRRVVNNLDL' A
#
# COMPACT_ATOMS: atom_id res chain seq x y z
N MET A 1 4.92 -9.28 -23.46
CA MET A 1 4.16 -9.33 -22.19
C MET A 1 4.91 -8.48 -21.19
N SER A 2 4.47 -7.24 -20.97
CA SER A 2 5.10 -6.33 -20.01
C SER A 2 4.75 -6.80 -18.60
N GLU A 3 5.73 -6.93 -17.71
CA GLU A 3 5.48 -7.24 -16.30
C GLU A 3 4.46 -6.24 -15.73
N PRO A 4 3.46 -6.69 -14.94
CA PRO A 4 2.56 -5.77 -14.28
C PRO A 4 3.41 -4.87 -13.38
N LYS A 5 3.49 -3.59 -13.73
CA LYS A 5 4.10 -2.59 -12.86
C LYS A 5 3.24 -2.53 -11.61
N ASN A 6 3.67 -3.25 -10.57
CA ASN A 6 3.07 -3.20 -9.25
C ASN A 6 3.32 -1.80 -8.66
N PHE A 7 2.42 -0.88 -8.98
CA PHE A 7 2.40 0.45 -8.39
C PHE A 7 1.70 0.36 -7.05
N ALA A 8 2.36 0.90 -6.01
CA ALA A 8 1.69 1.08 -4.74
C ALA A 8 0.49 2.02 -4.94
N VAL A 9 -0.67 1.58 -4.47
CA VAL A 9 -1.90 2.38 -4.53
C VAL A 9 -1.89 3.37 -3.37
N ASP A 10 -2.27 4.63 -3.63
CA ASP A 10 -2.50 5.60 -2.56
C ASP A 10 -3.75 5.19 -1.77
N ALA A 11 -3.55 4.80 -0.51
CA ALA A 11 -4.61 4.28 0.34
C ALA A 11 -5.71 5.32 0.62
N GLN A 12 -5.34 6.59 0.78
CA GLN A 12 -6.28 7.65 1.11
C GLN A 12 -7.12 8.03 -0.10
N ALA A 13 -6.48 8.21 -1.27
CA ALA A 13 -7.20 8.50 -2.50
C ALA A 13 -8.16 7.36 -2.88
N PHE A 14 -7.71 6.11 -2.73
CA PHE A 14 -8.55 4.93 -2.99
C PHE A 14 -9.74 4.85 -2.02
N ALA A 15 -9.51 5.00 -0.72
CA ALA A 15 -10.57 4.91 0.27
C ALA A 15 -11.64 6.00 0.08
N LEU A 16 -11.23 7.23 -0.25
CA LEU A 16 -12.15 8.31 -0.60
C LEU A 16 -12.99 7.97 -1.84
N ALA A 17 -12.36 7.43 -2.89
CA ALA A 17 -13.08 7.03 -4.11
C ALA A 17 -14.10 5.91 -3.81
N VAL A 18 -13.74 4.93 -2.98
CA VAL A 18 -14.66 3.86 -2.56
C VAL A 18 -15.86 4.45 -1.82
N VAL A 19 -15.62 5.28 -0.80
CA VAL A 19 -16.70 5.90 0.00
C VAL A 19 -17.61 6.79 -0.85
N GLN A 20 -17.05 7.48 -1.86
CA GLN A 20 -17.84 8.30 -2.79
C GLN A 20 -18.65 7.47 -3.80
N SER A 21 -18.19 6.26 -4.12
CA SER A 21 -18.84 5.37 -5.10
C SER A 21 -19.93 4.48 -4.51
N VAL A 22 -19.96 4.33 -3.18
CA VAL A 22 -20.92 3.47 -2.49
C VAL A 22 -22.01 4.32 -1.86
N ASP A 23 -23.24 4.09 -2.32
CA ASP A 23 -24.42 4.63 -1.66
C ASP A 23 -24.64 3.91 -0.33
N VAL A 24 -24.77 4.69 0.73
CA VAL A 24 -24.95 4.20 2.10
C VAL A 24 -26.30 4.70 2.59
N ASN A 25 -27.18 3.76 2.95
CA ASN A 25 -28.48 4.06 3.51
C ASN A 25 -28.42 3.92 5.04
N GLY A 26 -28.96 4.90 5.75
CA GLY A 26 -29.05 4.87 7.21
C GLY A 26 -30.24 5.71 7.69
N ASP A 27 -30.76 5.35 8.85
CA ASP A 27 -31.96 5.98 9.42
C ASP A 27 -31.67 7.39 10.00
N SER A 28 -30.40 7.76 10.12
CA SER A 28 -29.95 9.10 10.53
C SER A 28 -28.64 9.51 9.84
N PRO A 29 -28.32 10.82 9.81
CA PRO A 29 -27.02 11.30 9.32
C PRO A 29 -25.83 10.67 10.04
N GLU A 30 -25.94 10.42 11.35
CA GLU A 30 -24.90 9.78 12.16
C GLU A 30 -24.67 8.34 11.72
N SER A 31 -25.73 7.56 11.50
CA SER A 31 -25.61 6.17 11.01
C SER A 31 -24.95 6.10 9.62
N ILE A 32 -25.27 7.05 8.74
CA ILE A 32 -24.63 7.15 7.41
C ILE A 32 -23.14 7.48 7.57
N ALA A 33 -22.78 8.39 8.47
CA ALA A 33 -21.40 8.77 8.72
C ALA A 33 -20.57 7.61 9.30
N GLU A 34 -21.12 6.85 10.25
CA GLU A 34 -20.46 5.67 10.82
C GLU A 34 -20.20 4.60 9.77
N GLN A 35 -21.20 4.26 8.95
CA GLN A 35 -21.05 3.28 7.87
C GLN A 35 -20.01 3.74 6.82
N LYS A 36 -19.99 5.04 6.48
CA LYS A 36 -18.95 5.59 5.59
C LYS A 36 -17.55 5.53 6.20
N LEU A 37 -17.43 5.73 7.51
CA LEU A 37 -16.16 5.60 8.23
C LEU A 37 -15.67 4.15 8.21
N GLU A 38 -16.55 3.17 8.43
CA GLU A 38 -16.20 1.75 8.34
C GLU A 38 -15.71 1.36 6.94
N LEU A 39 -16.41 1.82 5.89
CA LEU A 39 -15.99 1.61 4.51
C LEU A 39 -14.62 2.24 4.22
N TYR A 40 -14.37 3.44 4.72
CA TYR A 40 -13.09 4.12 4.58
C TYR A 40 -11.95 3.30 5.21
N LEU A 41 -12.13 2.85 6.45
CA LEU A 41 -11.11 2.06 7.17
C LEU A 41 -10.86 0.71 6.50
N ALA A 42 -11.92 0.03 6.05
CA ALA A 42 -11.81 -1.24 5.34
C ALA A 42 -11.07 -1.09 4.01
N ALA A 43 -11.33 -0.01 3.26
CA ALA A 43 -10.63 0.28 2.01
C ALA A 43 -9.14 0.55 2.23
N ILE A 44 -8.77 1.30 3.27
CA ILE A 44 -7.36 1.51 3.65
C ILE A 44 -6.69 0.17 3.97
N ALA A 45 -7.33 -0.67 4.80
CA ALA A 45 -6.76 -1.96 5.19
C ALA A 45 -6.46 -2.85 3.98
N LYS A 46 -7.37 -2.91 3.00
CA LYS A 46 -7.15 -3.64 1.74
C LYS A 46 -6.00 -3.08 0.92
N VAL A 47 -5.85 -1.76 0.84
CA VAL A 47 -4.74 -1.15 0.09
C VAL A 47 -3.41 -1.43 0.78
N VAL A 48 -3.35 -1.41 2.12
CA VAL A 48 -2.15 -1.78 2.87
C VAL A 48 -1.76 -3.23 2.56
N GLU A 49 -2.72 -4.15 2.61
CA GLU A 49 -2.49 -5.56 2.27
C GLU A 49 -2.01 -5.73 0.82
N HIS A 50 -2.64 -5.03 -0.13
CA HIS A 50 -2.23 -5.03 -1.54
C HIS A 50 -0.81 -4.49 -1.75
N ASN A 51 -0.43 -3.43 -1.03
CA ASN A 51 0.87 -2.79 -1.15
C ASN A 51 1.98 -3.54 -0.40
N GLN A 52 1.65 -4.36 0.59
CA GLN A 52 2.61 -5.10 1.41
C GLN A 52 3.66 -5.88 0.59
N PRO A 53 3.31 -6.71 -0.43
CA PRO A 53 4.30 -7.41 -1.24
C PRO A 53 5.26 -6.46 -1.98
N ILE A 54 4.80 -5.27 -2.36
CA ILE A 54 5.61 -4.23 -3.03
C ILE A 54 6.64 -3.65 -2.05
N LEU A 55 6.20 -3.37 -0.82
CA LEU A 55 7.08 -2.88 0.25
C LEU A 55 8.13 -3.94 0.62
N ASP A 56 7.73 -5.21 0.70
CA ASP A 56 8.64 -6.30 1.03
C ASP A 56 9.66 -6.57 -0.08
N ALA A 57 9.24 -6.49 -1.35
CA ALA A 57 10.14 -6.55 -2.50
C ALA A 57 11.17 -5.41 -2.47
N ARG A 58 10.75 -4.17 -2.17
CA ARG A 58 11.64 -3.01 -2.03
C ARG A 58 12.64 -3.19 -0.88
N LYS A 59 12.19 -3.70 0.27
CA LYS A 59 13.06 -3.98 1.43
C LYS A 59 14.12 -5.03 1.10
N LYS A 60 13.75 -6.11 0.40
CA LYS A 60 14.70 -7.15 -0.04
C LYS A 60 15.74 -6.61 -1.02
N ALA A 61 15.31 -5.83 -2.01
CA ALA A 61 16.21 -5.20 -2.97
C ALA A 61 17.22 -4.26 -2.30
N SER A 62 16.79 -3.47 -1.31
CA SER A 62 17.68 -2.60 -0.52
C SER A 62 18.73 -3.39 0.29
N LYS A 63 18.31 -4.47 0.95
CA LYS A 63 19.23 -5.34 1.70
C LYS A 63 20.28 -6.00 0.80
N GLU A 64 19.90 -6.42 -0.40
CA GLU A 64 20.82 -7.04 -1.36
C GLU A 64 21.85 -6.02 -1.90
N LYS A 65 21.40 -4.79 -2.20
CA LYS A 65 22.29 -3.71 -2.64
C LYS A 65 23.35 -3.37 -1.59
N ASN A 66 22.96 -3.31 -0.31
CA ASN A 66 23.91 -3.09 0.79
C ASN A 66 24.90 -4.25 0.98
N ARG A 67 24.48 -5.51 0.75
CA ARG A 67 25.38 -6.67 0.80
C ARG A 67 26.43 -6.62 -0.31
N ASN A 68 26.02 -6.30 -1.54
CA ASN A 68 26.94 -6.23 -2.66
C ASN A 68 27.95 -5.08 -2.50
N ASN A 69 27.50 -3.89 -2.06
CA ASN A 69 28.43 -2.80 -1.78
C ASN A 69 29.49 -3.19 -0.73
N ARG A 70 29.12 -3.92 0.33
CA ARG A 70 30.06 -4.35 1.37
C ARG A 70 31.12 -5.34 0.86
N ARG A 71 30.75 -6.22 -0.07
CA ARG A 71 31.69 -7.16 -0.71
C ARG A 71 32.68 -6.45 -1.63
N VAL A 72 32.24 -5.44 -2.38
CA VAL A 72 33.11 -4.67 -3.27
C VAL A 72 34.14 -3.87 -2.46
N VAL A 73 33.71 -3.22 -1.37
CA VAL A 73 34.63 -2.45 -0.51
C VAL A 73 35.69 -3.36 0.12
N ASN A 74 35.31 -4.53 0.65
CA ASN A 74 36.26 -5.47 1.23
C ASN A 74 37.26 -6.08 0.22
N ASN A 75 36.94 -6.05 -1.07
CA ASN A 75 37.83 -6.55 -2.12
C ASN A 75 38.72 -5.46 -2.73
N LEU A 76 38.55 -4.19 -2.34
CA LEU A 76 39.37 -3.06 -2.79
C LEU A 76 40.52 -2.70 -1.83
N ASP A 77 40.51 -3.26 -0.62
CA ASP A 77 41.54 -3.07 0.42
C ASP A 77 42.65 -4.17 0.38
N LEU A 78 42.85 -4.82 -0.78
CA LEU A 78 43.92 -5.80 -1.05
C LEU A 78 44.79 -5.33 -2.22
#